data_AF-A0A635R8N8-F1
#
_entry.id   AF-A0A635R8N8-F1
#
_cell.length_a   1.000
_cell.length_b   1.000
_cell.length_c   1.000
_cell.angle_alpha   90.00
_cell.angle_beta   90.00
_cell.angle_gamma   90.00
#
_symmetry.space_group_name_H-M   'P 1'
#
loop_
_entity.id
_entity.type
_entity.pdbx_description
1 polymer ?
#
loop_
_entity_poly.entity_id
_entity_poly.type
_entity_poly.pdbx_seq_one_letter_code
_entity_poly.pdbx_strand_id
1 'polypeptide(L)'
;MAVVGVGGWIGSSAKAEAGNEWMSGAMRTLGVPVPGWMSQLAGKSKEAQYSIGANHNYNKDTLINYLRSIGSTAVVVTITGDLVSYSSGVPCLEFPSNLPNSYITLIINPGVTVYGRGGNGGSNSPGGAGGTAIQNGIGNRLRITNRGAIAGGGGGGGGGNRGRLIFGGGGGRPFGAGGSSSHMSSGAAAGTISAPGRGSVGEGSLSAYTGGSGGNVGAGGGRCNTHGNGTEYNGGAAGKAVTGNAPRWDAVGAIYGSRV
;
A
#
# COMPACT_ATOMS: atom_id res chain seq x y z
N MET A 1 3.06 29.70 0.93
CA MET A 1 4.43 30.23 0.76
C MET A 1 5.00 30.43 2.16
N ALA A 2 6.15 29.81 2.47
CA ALA A 2 6.69 29.86 3.83
C ALA A 2 6.79 31.29 4.38
N VAL A 3 6.58 31.46 5.68
CA VAL A 3 6.67 32.76 6.35
C VAL A 3 8.06 33.35 6.15
N VAL A 4 8.11 34.59 5.70
CA VAL A 4 9.36 35.33 5.42
C VAL A 4 10.19 35.47 6.70
N GLY A 5 11.49 35.17 6.62
CA GLY A 5 12.42 35.26 7.75
C GLY A 5 13.03 36.64 8.01
N VAL A 6 12.62 37.66 7.27
CA VAL A 6 13.12 39.04 7.41
C VAL A 6 12.44 39.72 8.59
N GLY A 7 13.24 40.23 9.53
CA GLY A 7 12.75 41.00 10.68
C GLY A 7 11.86 42.16 10.22
N GLY A 8 10.67 42.29 10.83
CA GLY A 8 9.66 43.30 10.49
C GLY A 8 8.47 42.78 9.67
N TRP A 9 8.65 41.75 8.84
CA TRP A 9 7.58 41.23 7.95
C TRP A 9 7.03 39.86 8.35
N ILE A 10 7.58 39.24 9.40
CA ILE A 10 7.15 37.94 9.91
C ILE A 10 5.66 37.96 10.27
N GLY A 11 5.18 39.03 10.90
CA GLY A 11 3.79 39.13 11.36
C GLY A 11 2.78 39.11 10.21
N SER A 12 2.95 39.98 9.21
CA SER A 12 2.07 40.04 8.03
C SER A 12 2.18 38.78 7.17
N SER A 13 3.39 38.23 7.01
CA SER A 13 3.62 37.00 6.27
C SER A 13 3.00 35.77 6.95
N ALA A 14 3.07 35.69 8.28
CA ALA A 14 2.43 34.62 9.06
C ALA A 14 0.91 34.68 8.99
N LYS A 15 0.30 35.87 9.03
CA LYS A 15 -1.15 36.03 8.82
C LYS A 15 -1.57 35.53 7.44
N ALA A 16 -0.84 35.95 6.39
CA ALA A 16 -1.12 35.55 5.02
C ALA A 16 -0.97 34.03 4.82
N GLU A 17 0.09 33.43 5.36
CA GLU A 17 0.34 31.98 5.23
C GLU A 17 -0.63 31.13 6.05
N ALA A 18 -0.99 31.57 7.27
CA ALA A 18 -1.92 30.85 8.12
C ALA A 18 -3.38 31.06 7.74
N GLY A 19 -3.72 32.18 7.09
CA GLY A 19 -5.10 32.61 6.85
C GLY A 19 -5.83 32.96 8.14
N ASN A 20 -5.11 33.52 9.13
CA ASN A 20 -5.65 33.81 10.45
C ASN A 20 -5.26 35.21 10.89
N GLU A 21 -6.24 36.03 11.27
CA GLU A 21 -6.00 37.43 11.63
C GLU A 21 -5.31 37.59 12.99
N TRP A 22 -5.53 36.63 13.89
CA TRP A 22 -4.95 36.60 15.23
C TRP A 22 -3.63 35.84 15.23
N MET A 23 -2.59 36.44 15.82
CA MET A 23 -1.25 35.83 15.87
C MET A 23 -1.24 34.49 16.61
N SER A 24 -2.04 34.35 17.67
CA SER A 24 -2.21 33.07 18.38
C SER A 24 -2.84 31.99 17.48
N GLY A 25 -3.79 32.35 16.61
CA GLY A 25 -4.37 31.46 15.61
C GLY A 25 -3.37 31.10 14.51
N ALA A 26 -2.59 32.07 14.04
CA ALA A 26 -1.53 31.85 13.06
C ALA A 26 -0.44 30.92 13.59
N MET A 27 0.01 31.14 14.84
CA MET A 27 0.96 30.27 15.53
C MET A 27 0.48 28.83 15.62
N ARG A 28 -0.78 28.62 16.06
CA ARG A 28 -1.38 27.27 16.11
C ARG A 28 -1.42 26.61 14.73
N THR A 29 -1.83 27.36 13.69
CA THR A 29 -1.92 26.86 12.31
C THR A 29 -0.56 26.45 11.74
N LEU A 30 0.49 27.16 12.13
CA LEU A 30 1.87 26.94 11.66
C LEU A 30 2.68 26.02 12.59
N GLY A 31 2.03 25.40 13.58
CA GLY A 31 2.64 24.45 14.50
C GLY A 31 3.62 25.08 15.50
N VAL A 32 3.42 26.34 15.86
CA VAL A 32 4.16 27.07 16.91
C VAL A 32 3.32 27.11 18.20
N PRO A 33 3.87 26.75 19.38
CA PRO A 33 3.16 26.82 20.66
C PRO A 33 2.68 28.23 21.00
N VAL A 34 1.62 28.32 21.82
CA VAL A 34 1.08 29.59 22.35
C VAL A 34 1.06 29.52 23.88
N PRO A 35 1.75 30.42 24.61
CA PRO A 35 2.57 31.52 24.09
C PRO A 35 3.87 31.03 23.41
N GLY A 36 4.35 31.77 22.42
CA GLY A 36 5.54 31.45 21.63
C GLY A 36 6.15 32.71 21.00
N TRP A 37 7.35 32.59 20.45
CA TRP A 37 8.08 33.71 19.86
C TRP A 37 7.77 33.87 18.37
N MET A 38 7.55 35.11 17.92
CA MET A 38 7.25 35.39 16.51
C MET A 38 8.39 34.96 15.58
N SER A 39 9.65 35.02 16.03
CA SER A 39 10.81 34.53 15.27
C SER A 39 10.73 33.03 14.92
N GLN A 40 9.98 32.23 15.69
CA GLN A 40 9.79 30.79 15.44
C GLN A 40 8.87 30.52 14.24
N LEU A 41 8.16 31.54 13.75
CA LEU A 41 7.32 31.44 12.56
C LEU A 41 8.13 31.52 11.28
N ALA A 42 9.32 32.14 11.30
CA ALA A 42 10.17 32.25 10.13
C ALA A 42 10.44 30.88 9.50
N GLY A 43 10.17 30.75 8.19
CA GLY A 43 10.34 29.51 7.43
C GLY A 43 9.28 28.42 7.69
N LYS A 44 8.27 28.66 8.54
CA LYS A 44 7.13 27.75 8.70
C LYS A 44 6.15 27.90 7.54
N SER A 45 5.48 26.81 7.20
CA SER A 45 4.41 26.78 6.19
C SER A 45 3.20 26.08 6.77
N LYS A 46 2.01 26.45 6.29
CA LYS A 46 0.79 25.69 6.58
C LYS A 46 0.91 24.28 5.98
N GLU A 47 0.32 23.29 6.64
CA GLU A 47 0.28 21.93 6.10
C GLU A 47 -0.39 21.90 4.72
N ALA A 48 0.31 21.31 3.75
CA ALA A 48 -0.26 21.05 2.43
C ALA A 48 -1.28 19.91 2.51
N GLN A 49 -2.38 20.04 1.77
CA GLN A 49 -3.42 19.02 1.68
C GLN A 49 -3.32 18.31 0.33
N TYR A 50 -3.29 16.98 0.35
CA TYR A 50 -3.23 16.15 -0.86
C TYR A 50 -4.24 15.01 -0.72
N SER A 51 -5.04 14.77 -1.75
CA SER A 51 -6.03 13.68 -1.73
C SER A 51 -5.80 12.72 -2.90
N ILE A 52 -5.96 11.43 -2.62
CA ILE A 52 -5.87 10.36 -3.61
C ILE A 52 -7.18 9.58 -3.60
N GLY A 53 -7.89 9.61 -4.72
CA GLY A 53 -9.09 8.80 -4.96
C GLY A 53 -8.77 7.35 -5.32
N ALA A 54 -9.81 6.57 -5.66
CA ALA A 54 -9.65 5.16 -6.01
C ALA A 54 -8.72 4.96 -7.22
N ASN A 55 -7.77 4.04 -7.10
CA ASN A 55 -6.86 3.67 -8.18
C ASN A 55 -6.29 2.25 -7.95
N HIS A 56 -6.68 1.31 -8.82
CA HIS A 56 -6.26 -0.10 -8.71
C HIS A 56 -4.97 -0.43 -9.50
N ASN A 57 -4.27 0.61 -9.94
CA ASN A 57 -3.00 0.55 -10.65
C ASN A 57 -2.10 1.72 -10.22
N TYR A 58 -2.06 1.99 -8.92
CA TYR A 58 -1.40 3.15 -8.35
C TYR A 58 0.13 3.02 -8.39
N ASN A 59 0.81 4.07 -8.88
CA ASN A 59 2.26 4.19 -8.84
C ASN A 59 2.69 5.09 -7.68
N LYS A 60 3.47 4.54 -6.74
CA LYS A 60 4.06 5.24 -5.59
C LYS A 60 4.80 6.53 -5.95
N ASP A 61 5.41 6.59 -7.14
CA ASP A 61 6.23 7.72 -7.56
C ASP A 61 5.39 8.98 -7.78
N THR A 62 4.08 8.85 -8.05
CA THR A 62 3.15 9.99 -8.12
C THR A 62 3.14 10.77 -6.81
N LEU A 63 2.98 10.10 -5.66
CA LEU A 63 3.02 10.77 -4.35
C LEU A 63 4.44 11.24 -4.02
N ILE A 64 5.47 10.44 -4.28
CA ILE A 64 6.86 10.83 -3.99
C ILE A 64 7.23 12.14 -4.72
N ASN A 65 6.90 12.25 -6.01
CA ASN A 65 7.20 13.43 -6.81
C ASN A 65 6.45 14.66 -6.28
N TYR A 66 5.18 14.51 -5.91
CA TYR A 66 4.43 15.57 -5.24
C TYR A 66 5.10 16.01 -3.93
N LEU A 67 5.40 15.06 -3.03
CA LEU A 67 6.01 15.35 -1.73
C LEU A 67 7.35 16.09 -1.86
N ARG A 68 8.16 15.73 -2.85
CA ARG A 68 9.41 16.43 -3.16
C ARG A 68 9.19 17.84 -3.69
N SER A 69 8.18 18.04 -4.53
CA SER A 69 7.89 19.34 -5.15
C SER A 69 7.56 20.45 -4.15
N ILE A 70 7.03 20.08 -2.98
CA ILE A 70 6.64 21.03 -1.91
C ILE A 70 7.71 21.22 -0.82
N GLY A 71 8.87 20.59 -0.98
CA GLY A 71 10.04 20.77 -0.10
C GLY A 71 9.79 20.35 1.35
N SER A 72 10.25 21.15 2.30
CA SER A 72 10.16 20.84 3.74
C SER A 72 8.77 20.98 4.35
N THR A 73 7.79 21.45 3.56
CA THR A 73 6.40 21.63 3.99
C THR A 73 5.79 20.31 4.46
N ALA A 74 5.14 20.34 5.62
CA ALA A 74 4.39 19.20 6.14
C ALA A 74 3.14 18.92 5.30
N VAL A 75 2.69 17.67 5.27
CA VAL A 75 1.64 17.23 4.34
C VAL A 75 0.61 16.36 5.05
N VAL A 76 -0.65 16.61 4.78
CA VAL A 76 -1.75 15.69 5.09
C VAL A 76 -2.19 15.03 3.79
N VAL A 77 -1.95 13.72 3.69
CA VAL A 77 -2.36 12.88 2.57
C VAL A 77 -3.64 12.14 2.97
N THR A 78 -4.75 12.41 2.28
CA THR A 78 -6.05 11.77 2.56
C THR A 78 -6.43 10.80 1.44
N ILE A 79 -6.52 9.53 1.78
CA ILE A 79 -6.96 8.46 0.88
C ILE A 79 -8.47 8.34 0.95
N THR A 80 -9.14 8.61 -0.17
CA THR A 80 -10.61 8.69 -0.26
C THR A 80 -11.25 7.53 -1.02
N GLY A 81 -10.45 6.68 -1.68
CA GLY A 81 -10.90 5.46 -2.33
C GLY A 81 -9.82 4.38 -2.35
N ASP A 82 -10.20 3.14 -2.64
CA ASP A 82 -9.29 2.00 -2.59
C ASP A 82 -8.06 2.19 -3.48
N LEU A 83 -6.89 1.91 -2.93
CA LEU A 83 -5.63 1.96 -3.66
C LEU A 83 -5.04 0.57 -3.78
N VAL A 84 -4.61 0.21 -4.99
CA VAL A 84 -3.83 -1.01 -5.21
C VAL A 84 -2.58 -0.66 -5.98
N SER A 85 -1.43 -1.16 -5.49
CA SER A 85 -0.17 -1.07 -6.23
C SER A 85 -0.32 -1.63 -7.65
N TYR A 86 0.35 -0.99 -8.61
CA TYR A 86 0.39 -1.49 -9.99
C TYR A 86 1.12 -2.84 -10.12
N SER A 87 1.97 -3.20 -9.16
CA SER A 87 2.74 -4.45 -9.16
C SER A 87 2.91 -5.02 -7.76
N SER A 88 3.04 -6.34 -7.63
CA SER A 88 3.35 -6.98 -6.34
C SER A 88 4.82 -6.79 -5.93
N GLY A 89 5.69 -6.44 -6.88
CA GLY A 89 7.10 -6.16 -6.62
C GLY A 89 7.39 -4.77 -6.06
N VAL A 90 6.38 -3.90 -5.95
CA VAL A 90 6.53 -2.52 -5.48
C VAL A 90 5.47 -2.19 -4.42
N PRO A 91 5.82 -1.42 -3.37
CA PRO A 91 4.85 -0.99 -2.39
C PRO A 91 3.80 -0.08 -3.02
N CYS A 92 2.56 -0.11 -2.51
CA CYS A 92 1.52 0.83 -2.98
C CYS A 92 1.88 2.28 -2.65
N LEU A 93 2.32 2.52 -1.42
CA LEU A 93 2.83 3.82 -0.97
C LEU A 93 4.25 3.64 -0.45
N GLU A 94 5.14 4.56 -0.80
CA GLU A 94 6.50 4.59 -0.29
C GLU A 94 6.85 6.00 0.18
N PHE A 95 7.52 6.06 1.33
CA PHE A 95 8.04 7.29 1.91
C PHE A 95 9.57 7.17 2.03
N PRO A 96 10.34 7.50 0.97
CA PRO A 96 11.80 7.39 0.99
C PRO A 96 12.43 8.17 2.16
N SER A 97 13.50 7.65 2.74
CA SER A 97 14.16 8.25 3.92
C SER A 97 14.64 9.69 3.68
N ASN A 98 14.95 10.04 2.44
CA ASN A 98 15.42 11.35 2.02
C ASN A 98 14.32 12.35 1.66
N LEU A 99 13.04 12.06 1.96
CA LEU A 99 11.98 13.05 1.78
C LEU A 99 12.26 14.31 2.61
N PRO A 100 12.11 15.52 2.05
CA PRO A 100 12.41 16.77 2.73
C PRO A 100 11.32 17.19 3.75
N ASN A 101 10.08 16.70 3.59
CA ASN A 101 8.89 17.13 4.34
C ASN A 101 9.05 16.96 5.85
N SER A 102 8.89 18.00 6.65
CA SER A 102 9.06 17.91 8.12
C SER A 102 8.31 16.74 8.76
N TYR A 103 7.05 16.50 8.37
CA TYR A 103 6.29 15.28 8.62
C TYR A 103 5.21 15.06 7.56
N ILE A 104 4.66 13.85 7.52
CA ILE A 104 3.55 13.46 6.66
C ILE A 104 2.51 12.77 7.52
N THR A 105 1.27 13.27 7.48
CA THR A 105 0.11 12.61 8.08
C THR A 105 -0.66 11.90 6.99
N LEU A 106 -0.73 10.57 7.05
CA LEU A 106 -1.55 9.73 6.19
C LEU A 106 -2.90 9.45 6.87
N ILE A 107 -3.98 9.90 6.26
CA ILE A 107 -5.36 9.62 6.68
C ILE A 107 -5.95 8.63 5.69
N ILE A 108 -6.38 7.47 6.19
CA ILE A 108 -7.12 6.48 5.41
C ILE A 108 -8.57 6.54 5.89
N ASN A 109 -9.48 6.91 4.98
CA ASN A 109 -10.89 7.09 5.33
C ASN A 109 -11.58 5.76 5.67
N PRO A 110 -12.71 5.82 6.42
CA PRO A 110 -13.56 4.64 6.64
C PRO A 110 -13.99 3.98 5.33
N GLY A 111 -14.01 2.66 5.31
CA GLY A 111 -14.41 1.87 4.13
C GLY A 111 -13.39 1.83 2.99
N VAL A 112 -12.20 2.43 3.17
CA VAL A 112 -11.13 2.48 2.17
C VAL A 112 -9.96 1.60 2.59
N THR A 113 -9.33 0.93 1.64
CA THR A 113 -8.17 0.08 1.87
C THR A 113 -7.00 0.46 0.96
N VAL A 114 -5.80 0.51 1.56
CA VAL A 114 -4.54 0.58 0.81
C VAL A 114 -3.95 -0.83 0.70
N TYR A 115 -3.81 -1.30 -0.53
CA TYR A 115 -3.39 -2.67 -0.86
C TYR A 115 -2.01 -2.73 -1.51
N GLY A 116 -1.16 -3.60 -0.99
CA GLY A 116 -0.15 -4.23 -1.85
C GLY A 116 -0.84 -5.13 -2.87
N ARG A 117 -0.32 -5.20 -4.09
CA ARG A 117 -0.94 -6.05 -5.14
C ARG A 117 -0.79 -7.53 -4.79
N GLY A 118 -1.78 -8.35 -5.10
CA GLY A 118 -1.69 -9.79 -4.99
C GLY A 118 -0.59 -10.38 -5.89
N GLY A 119 0.05 -11.45 -5.41
CA GLY A 119 1.05 -12.17 -6.17
C GLY A 119 0.43 -13.00 -7.31
N ASN A 120 1.17 -13.15 -8.40
CA ASN A 120 0.70 -13.95 -9.53
C ASN A 120 0.74 -15.44 -9.20
N GLY A 121 -0.25 -16.20 -9.68
CA GLY A 121 -0.24 -17.64 -9.61
C GLY A 121 0.87 -18.27 -10.44
N GLY A 122 1.42 -19.38 -9.97
CA GLY A 122 2.50 -20.10 -10.66
C GLY A 122 1.99 -20.87 -11.89
N SER A 123 2.86 -21.06 -12.88
CA SER A 123 2.60 -21.82 -14.11
C SER A 123 3.64 -22.93 -14.21
N ASN A 124 3.33 -24.12 -13.66
CA ASN A 124 4.36 -25.12 -13.34
C ASN A 124 5.54 -24.50 -12.54
N SER A 125 5.22 -23.63 -11.58
CA SER A 125 6.18 -22.89 -10.77
C SER A 125 5.56 -22.50 -9.42
N PRO A 126 6.35 -22.03 -8.44
CA PRO A 126 5.82 -21.41 -7.23
C PRO A 126 4.96 -20.18 -7.52
N GLY A 127 4.00 -19.90 -6.63
CA GLY A 127 3.26 -18.66 -6.67
C GLY A 127 4.14 -17.46 -6.31
N GLY A 128 3.88 -16.31 -6.94
CA GLY A 128 4.54 -15.05 -6.62
C GLY A 128 4.11 -14.51 -5.25
N ALA A 129 5.02 -13.81 -4.57
CA ALA A 129 4.71 -13.18 -3.29
C ALA A 129 3.69 -12.02 -3.47
N GLY A 130 2.86 -11.83 -2.45
CA GLY A 130 2.02 -10.65 -2.34
C GLY A 130 2.84 -9.38 -2.06
N GLY A 131 2.38 -8.25 -2.58
CA GLY A 131 3.06 -6.97 -2.47
C GLY A 131 2.87 -6.28 -1.13
N THR A 132 3.74 -5.33 -0.86
CA THR A 132 3.68 -4.49 0.34
C THR A 132 2.66 -3.35 0.15
N ALA A 133 1.88 -2.99 1.17
CA ALA A 133 1.02 -1.81 1.09
C ALA A 133 1.82 -0.51 1.31
N ILE A 134 2.53 -0.40 2.43
CA ILE A 134 3.28 0.81 2.79
C ILE A 134 4.73 0.48 3.14
N GLN A 135 5.67 1.22 2.54
CA GLN A 135 7.09 1.20 2.90
C GLN A 135 7.48 2.55 3.52
N ASN A 136 7.88 2.53 4.79
CA ASN A 136 8.22 3.74 5.55
C ASN A 136 9.74 3.88 5.75
N GLY A 137 10.37 4.81 5.04
CA GLY A 137 11.77 5.18 5.24
C GLY A 137 11.97 6.34 6.23
N ILE A 138 10.93 7.10 6.58
CA ILE A 138 11.04 8.34 7.36
C ILE A 138 10.74 8.19 8.86
N GLY A 139 10.46 6.97 9.32
CA GLY A 139 10.18 6.67 10.74
C GLY A 139 8.99 7.43 11.27
N ASN A 140 9.12 8.01 12.47
CA ASN A 140 8.05 8.73 13.18
C ASN A 140 7.60 10.03 12.48
N ARG A 141 8.31 10.48 11.43
CA ARG A 141 7.83 11.59 10.57
C ARG A 141 6.62 11.18 9.76
N LEU A 142 6.42 9.88 9.50
CA LEU A 142 5.15 9.35 9.00
C LEU A 142 4.21 9.14 10.18
N ARG A 143 3.05 9.79 10.13
CA ARG A 143 1.97 9.68 11.10
C ARG A 143 0.77 9.06 10.42
N ILE A 144 0.22 7.98 10.96
CA ILE A 144 -0.87 7.26 10.29
C ILE A 144 -2.14 7.33 11.16
N THR A 145 -3.20 7.87 10.57
CA THR A 145 -4.57 7.77 11.07
C THR A 145 -5.34 6.84 10.16
N ASN A 146 -5.32 5.54 10.47
CA ASN A 146 -6.06 4.55 9.70
C ASN A 146 -7.47 4.36 10.28
N ARG A 147 -8.49 4.78 9.53
CA ARG A 147 -9.91 4.50 9.81
C ARG A 147 -10.53 3.46 8.87
N GLY A 148 -9.74 2.99 7.90
CA GLY A 148 -10.09 1.92 6.98
C GLY A 148 -9.19 0.71 7.21
N ALA A 149 -8.51 0.26 6.15
CA ALA A 149 -7.58 -0.86 6.23
C ALA A 149 -6.24 -0.61 5.50
N ILE A 150 -5.19 -1.27 5.99
CA ILE A 150 -3.89 -1.40 5.31
C ILE A 150 -3.62 -2.89 5.13
N ALA A 151 -3.42 -3.32 3.89
CA ALA A 151 -3.44 -4.73 3.54
C ALA A 151 -2.28 -5.10 2.61
N GLY A 152 -1.38 -5.96 3.07
CA GLY A 152 -0.46 -6.66 2.17
C GLY A 152 -1.24 -7.50 1.16
N GLY A 153 -0.72 -7.62 -0.06
CA GLY A 153 -1.31 -8.50 -1.06
C GLY A 153 -1.26 -9.95 -0.61
N GLY A 154 -2.22 -10.77 -1.02
CA GLY A 154 -2.16 -12.22 -0.85
C GLY A 154 -1.13 -12.83 -1.79
N GLY A 155 -0.50 -13.93 -1.37
CA GLY A 155 0.41 -14.70 -2.22
C GLY A 155 -0.34 -15.38 -3.38
N GLY A 156 0.30 -15.55 -4.53
CA GLY A 156 -0.25 -16.37 -5.62
C GLY A 156 -0.26 -17.84 -5.25
N GLY A 157 -1.20 -18.61 -5.78
CA GLY A 157 -1.20 -20.07 -5.63
C GLY A 157 -0.06 -20.72 -6.39
N GLY A 158 0.42 -21.87 -5.91
CA GLY A 158 1.41 -22.67 -6.61
C GLY A 158 0.83 -23.36 -7.84
N GLY A 159 1.59 -23.42 -8.92
CA GLY A 159 1.27 -24.26 -10.08
C GLY A 159 1.82 -25.68 -9.93
N GLY A 160 1.73 -26.46 -10.99
CA GLY A 160 2.32 -27.80 -11.06
C GLY A 160 2.12 -28.45 -12.42
N ASN A 161 2.56 -29.69 -12.54
CA ASN A 161 2.31 -30.49 -13.73
C ASN A 161 1.99 -31.94 -13.37
N ARG A 162 1.34 -32.62 -14.33
CA ARG A 162 1.18 -34.07 -14.32
C ARG A 162 1.21 -34.58 -15.75
N GLY A 163 2.35 -35.11 -16.18
CA GLY A 163 2.55 -35.48 -17.58
C GLY A 163 2.38 -34.27 -18.50
N ARG A 164 1.37 -34.30 -19.37
CA ARG A 164 1.04 -33.20 -20.31
C ARG A 164 0.18 -32.08 -19.70
N LEU A 165 -0.34 -32.25 -18.48
CA LEU A 165 -1.22 -31.29 -17.82
C LEU A 165 -0.39 -30.24 -17.10
N ILE A 166 -0.73 -28.96 -17.30
CA ILE A 166 -0.13 -27.84 -16.57
C ILE A 166 -1.20 -27.20 -15.70
N PHE A 167 -1.01 -27.26 -14.39
CA PHE A 167 -1.88 -26.62 -13.41
C PHE A 167 -1.39 -25.21 -13.13
N GLY A 168 -2.27 -24.24 -13.31
CA GLY A 168 -2.05 -22.84 -12.99
C GLY A 168 -2.51 -22.53 -11.57
N GLY A 169 -1.71 -21.78 -10.81
CA GLY A 169 -2.12 -21.26 -9.51
C GLY A 169 -3.07 -20.07 -9.65
N GLY A 170 -3.96 -19.87 -8.70
CA GLY A 170 -4.83 -18.70 -8.65
C GLY A 170 -4.07 -17.44 -8.22
N GLY A 171 -4.47 -16.27 -8.74
CA GLY A 171 -3.86 -15.01 -8.37
C GLY A 171 -4.23 -14.57 -6.95
N GLY A 172 -3.27 -14.03 -6.19
CA GLY A 172 -3.53 -13.49 -4.85
C GLY A 172 -4.45 -12.27 -4.87
N ARG A 173 -5.14 -12.02 -3.75
CA ARG A 173 -5.99 -10.83 -3.58
C ARG A 173 -5.14 -9.60 -3.19
N PRO A 174 -5.30 -8.41 -3.80
CA PRO A 174 -6.14 -8.12 -4.96
C PRO A 174 -5.35 -8.17 -6.28
N PHE A 175 -6.01 -8.56 -7.37
CA PHE A 175 -5.52 -8.41 -8.74
C PHE A 175 -4.17 -9.07 -9.08
N GLY A 176 -3.77 -10.10 -8.33
CA GLY A 176 -2.75 -11.04 -8.80
C GLY A 176 -3.27 -11.80 -10.03
N ALA A 177 -2.43 -12.00 -11.04
CA ALA A 177 -2.81 -12.75 -12.23
C ALA A 177 -2.93 -14.25 -11.91
N GLY A 178 -3.84 -14.96 -12.59
CA GLY A 178 -3.83 -16.42 -12.58
C GLY A 178 -2.64 -16.96 -13.37
N GLY A 179 -2.13 -18.12 -12.97
CA GLY A 179 -1.11 -18.85 -13.71
C GLY A 179 -1.69 -19.52 -14.96
N SER A 180 -0.86 -19.70 -15.98
CA SER A 180 -1.20 -20.43 -17.20
C SER A 180 -1.49 -21.90 -16.89
N SER A 181 -2.50 -22.44 -17.57
CA SER A 181 -2.90 -23.83 -17.42
C SER A 181 -3.28 -24.43 -18.77
N SER A 182 -3.08 -25.74 -18.95
CA SER A 182 -3.43 -26.47 -20.18
C SER A 182 -4.16 -27.75 -19.88
N HIS A 183 -5.13 -28.12 -20.73
CA HIS A 183 -5.95 -29.34 -20.60
C HIS A 183 -6.70 -29.42 -19.25
N MET A 184 -7.43 -28.35 -18.92
CA MET A 184 -8.16 -28.19 -17.66
C MET A 184 -9.66 -28.07 -17.90
N SER A 185 -10.48 -28.54 -16.96
CA SER A 185 -11.92 -28.24 -16.96
C SER A 185 -12.20 -26.78 -16.58
N SER A 186 -11.32 -26.17 -15.78
CA SER A 186 -11.32 -24.75 -15.46
C SER A 186 -9.90 -24.21 -15.36
N GLY A 187 -9.62 -23.11 -16.05
CA GLY A 187 -8.35 -22.39 -15.91
C GLY A 187 -8.20 -21.73 -14.55
N ALA A 188 -6.98 -21.30 -14.22
CA ALA A 188 -6.74 -20.51 -13.02
C ALA A 188 -7.30 -19.09 -13.18
N ALA A 189 -7.82 -18.53 -12.11
CA ALA A 189 -8.43 -17.20 -12.11
C ALA A 189 -7.49 -16.16 -11.48
N ALA A 190 -7.64 -14.92 -11.94
CA ALA A 190 -7.03 -13.77 -11.26
C ALA A 190 -7.74 -13.46 -9.94
N GLY A 191 -7.01 -12.85 -9.00
CA GLY A 191 -7.61 -12.25 -7.82
C GLY A 191 -8.46 -11.04 -8.20
N THR A 192 -9.57 -10.83 -7.49
CA THR A 192 -10.38 -9.61 -7.58
C THR A 192 -10.08 -8.71 -6.39
N ILE A 193 -10.73 -7.55 -6.31
CA ILE A 193 -10.59 -6.69 -5.11
C ILE A 193 -11.16 -7.35 -3.85
N SER A 194 -12.14 -8.24 -3.99
CA SER A 194 -12.90 -8.83 -2.88
C SER A 194 -12.52 -10.28 -2.56
N ALA A 195 -11.87 -11.00 -3.47
CA ALA A 195 -11.52 -12.41 -3.29
C ALA A 195 -10.23 -12.81 -4.03
N PRO A 196 -9.48 -13.81 -3.51
CA PRO A 196 -8.41 -14.42 -4.27
C PRO A 196 -8.92 -15.22 -5.47
N GLY A 197 -8.04 -15.40 -6.46
CA GLY A 197 -8.27 -16.26 -7.60
C GLY A 197 -8.17 -17.73 -7.21
N ARG A 198 -9.00 -18.56 -7.83
CA ARG A 198 -8.94 -20.02 -7.69
C ARG A 198 -7.86 -20.59 -8.60
N GLY A 199 -7.20 -21.66 -8.16
CA GLY A 199 -6.30 -22.44 -9.03
C GLY A 199 -7.09 -23.19 -10.10
N SER A 200 -6.40 -23.66 -11.13
CA SER A 200 -7.03 -24.45 -12.20
C SER A 200 -7.51 -25.81 -11.68
N VAL A 201 -8.46 -26.44 -12.39
CA VAL A 201 -9.02 -27.77 -12.04
C VAL A 201 -8.82 -28.72 -13.22
N GLY A 202 -8.32 -29.93 -12.95
CA GLY A 202 -8.11 -30.95 -13.98
C GLY A 202 -9.41 -31.38 -14.67
N GLU A 203 -9.31 -31.95 -15.87
CA GLU A 203 -10.45 -32.42 -16.66
C GLU A 203 -10.85 -33.87 -16.35
N GLY A 204 -12.15 -34.20 -16.42
CA GLY A 204 -12.66 -35.57 -16.33
C GLY A 204 -12.27 -36.28 -15.03
N SER A 205 -11.64 -37.45 -15.14
CA SER A 205 -11.17 -38.26 -14.01
C SER A 205 -10.05 -37.58 -13.18
N LEU A 206 -9.57 -36.42 -13.63
CA LEU A 206 -8.50 -35.64 -13.03
C LEU A 206 -9.02 -34.40 -12.28
N SER A 207 -10.33 -34.25 -12.16
CA SER A 207 -11.00 -33.15 -11.44
C SER A 207 -10.64 -33.05 -9.95
N ALA A 208 -10.12 -34.12 -9.36
CA ALA A 208 -9.58 -34.11 -8.00
C ALA A 208 -8.24 -33.36 -7.86
N TYR A 209 -7.57 -33.02 -8.97
CA TYR A 209 -6.30 -32.30 -8.97
C TYR A 209 -6.51 -30.82 -9.29
N THR A 210 -5.85 -29.96 -8.51
CA THR A 210 -6.07 -28.51 -8.57
C THR A 210 -4.77 -27.75 -8.43
N GLY A 211 -4.64 -26.65 -9.17
CA GLY A 211 -3.65 -25.62 -8.84
C GLY A 211 -3.95 -25.01 -7.47
N GLY A 212 -2.94 -24.44 -6.82
CA GLY A 212 -3.11 -23.75 -5.56
C GLY A 212 -4.02 -22.53 -5.71
N SER A 213 -4.89 -22.24 -4.75
CA SER A 213 -5.64 -20.98 -4.74
C SER A 213 -4.76 -19.81 -4.31
N GLY A 214 -5.08 -18.61 -4.77
CA GLY A 214 -4.46 -17.39 -4.26
C GLY A 214 -4.78 -17.18 -2.77
N GLY A 215 -3.91 -16.47 -2.07
CA GLY A 215 -4.12 -16.03 -0.69
C GLY A 215 -5.07 -14.83 -0.62
N ASN A 216 -5.85 -14.77 0.45
CA ASN A 216 -6.54 -13.53 0.82
C ASN A 216 -5.52 -12.45 1.23
N VAL A 217 -5.95 -11.20 1.42
CA VAL A 217 -5.05 -10.12 1.83
C VAL A 217 -4.29 -10.49 3.11
N GLY A 218 -2.97 -10.25 3.11
CA GLY A 218 -2.08 -10.59 4.22
C GLY A 218 -1.85 -12.09 4.45
N ALA A 219 -2.29 -12.97 3.55
CA ALA A 219 -2.12 -14.42 3.66
C ALA A 219 -1.31 -15.01 2.49
N GLY A 220 -0.65 -16.14 2.73
CA GLY A 220 0.06 -16.90 1.69
C GLY A 220 -0.89 -17.60 0.73
N GLY A 221 -0.40 -17.94 -0.46
CA GLY A 221 -1.13 -18.76 -1.42
C GLY A 221 -1.12 -20.24 -1.06
N GLY A 222 -2.09 -20.99 -1.58
CA GLY A 222 -2.16 -22.44 -1.44
C GLY A 222 -1.15 -23.17 -2.34
N ARG A 223 -0.76 -24.37 -1.92
CA ARG A 223 0.04 -25.31 -2.73
C ARG A 223 -0.81 -25.94 -3.83
N CYS A 224 -0.19 -26.27 -4.97
CA CYS A 224 -0.80 -27.17 -5.96
C CYS A 224 -1.04 -28.57 -5.36
N ASN A 225 -2.12 -29.22 -5.77
CA ASN A 225 -2.48 -30.57 -5.34
C ASN A 225 -2.65 -31.51 -6.54
N THR A 226 -1.67 -32.38 -6.75
CA THR A 226 -1.69 -33.49 -7.72
C THR A 226 -1.69 -34.86 -7.00
N HIS A 227 -1.91 -34.88 -5.69
CA HIS A 227 -1.76 -36.04 -4.81
C HIS A 227 -0.42 -36.78 -5.00
N GLY A 228 0.68 -36.04 -5.16
CA GLY A 228 2.02 -36.60 -5.34
C GLY A 228 2.26 -37.32 -6.68
N ASN A 229 1.32 -37.26 -7.63
CA ASN A 229 1.43 -37.90 -8.94
C ASN A 229 2.01 -36.97 -10.03
N GLY A 230 2.82 -35.98 -9.64
CA GLY A 230 3.34 -34.93 -10.51
C GLY A 230 4.18 -33.90 -9.75
N THR A 231 4.49 -32.76 -10.37
CA THR A 231 5.14 -31.65 -9.67
C THR A 231 4.11 -30.79 -8.93
N GLU A 232 4.44 -30.41 -7.70
CA GLU A 232 3.59 -29.57 -6.86
C GLU A 232 4.42 -28.44 -6.25
N TYR A 233 4.14 -27.21 -6.68
CA TYR A 233 4.80 -26.05 -6.10
C TYR A 233 3.95 -25.41 -5.00
N ASN A 234 4.64 -24.80 -4.04
CA ASN A 234 4.03 -24.03 -2.97
C ASN A 234 3.47 -22.69 -3.48
N GLY A 235 2.50 -22.16 -2.76
CA GLY A 235 2.05 -20.79 -2.96
C GLY A 235 3.09 -19.76 -2.53
N GLY A 236 2.91 -18.54 -3.01
CA GLY A 236 3.73 -17.39 -2.65
C GLY A 236 3.46 -16.91 -1.23
N ALA A 237 4.44 -16.22 -0.67
CA ALA A 237 4.33 -15.62 0.66
C ALA A 237 3.27 -14.49 0.70
N ALA A 238 2.76 -14.24 1.91
CA ALA A 238 1.92 -13.08 2.19
C ALA A 238 2.69 -11.77 1.97
N GLY A 239 2.00 -10.78 1.43
CA GLY A 239 2.44 -9.39 1.43
C GLY A 239 2.36 -8.76 2.82
N LYS A 240 3.06 -7.63 2.96
CA LYS A 240 3.21 -6.92 4.24
C LYS A 240 2.35 -5.67 4.25
N ALA A 241 1.74 -5.35 5.39
CA ALA A 241 0.96 -4.13 5.53
C ALA A 241 1.88 -2.90 5.62
N VAL A 242 2.83 -2.91 6.55
CA VAL A 242 3.79 -1.81 6.75
C VAL A 242 5.19 -2.37 6.96
N THR A 243 6.19 -1.81 6.25
CA THR A 243 7.60 -2.22 6.34
C THR A 243 8.53 -1.03 6.53
N GLY A 244 9.79 -1.31 6.84
CA GLY A 244 10.81 -0.29 7.11
C GLY A 244 10.78 0.13 8.57
N ASN A 245 10.70 1.44 8.82
CA ASN A 245 10.70 2.01 10.15
C ASN A 245 9.27 2.14 10.70
N ALA A 246 9.10 2.01 12.02
CA ALA A 246 7.81 2.23 12.67
C ALA A 246 7.33 3.68 12.43
N PRO A 247 6.09 3.88 11.94
CA PRO A 247 5.47 5.21 11.94
C PRO A 247 4.93 5.55 13.33
N ARG A 248 4.55 6.81 13.52
CA ARG A 248 3.68 7.19 14.63
C ARG A 248 2.24 6.81 14.28
N TRP A 249 1.64 5.92 15.07
CA TRP A 249 0.23 5.55 14.89
C TRP A 249 -0.67 6.48 15.70
N ASP A 250 -1.47 7.28 15.00
CA ASP A 250 -2.52 8.10 15.60
C ASP A 250 -3.84 7.31 15.66
N ALA A 251 -4.05 6.39 14.70
CA ALA A 251 -5.04 5.33 14.77
C ALA A 251 -4.56 4.13 13.92
N VAL A 252 -4.61 2.92 14.48
CA VAL A 252 -4.08 1.70 13.80
C VAL A 252 -5.07 1.12 12.78
N GLY A 253 -6.38 1.17 13.06
CA GLY A 253 -7.42 0.62 12.18
C GLY A 253 -7.25 -0.89 11.89
N ALA A 254 -7.83 -1.35 10.78
CA ALA A 254 -7.68 -2.73 10.34
C ALA A 254 -6.34 -2.94 9.61
N ILE A 255 -5.65 -4.03 9.93
CA ILE A 255 -4.35 -4.39 9.34
C ILE A 255 -4.39 -5.84 8.88
N TYR A 256 -4.00 -6.09 7.63
CA TYR A 256 -3.87 -7.43 7.06
C TYR A 256 -2.45 -7.67 6.57
N GLY A 257 -1.73 -8.58 7.22
CA GLY A 257 -0.30 -8.83 6.99
C GLY A 257 0.59 -8.19 8.05
N SER A 258 1.88 -8.48 8.02
CA SER A 258 2.83 -8.00 9.04
C SER A 258 2.98 -6.48 9.02
N ARG A 259 3.18 -5.87 10.20
CA ARG A 259 3.56 -4.47 10.36
C ARG A 259 4.67 -4.28 11.40
N VAL A 260 5.37 -3.17 11.26
CA VAL A 260 6.25 -2.58 12.29
C VAL A 260 5.49 -1.66 13.24
#